data_AF-A0A7Y7NY72-F1
#
_entry.id   AF-A0A7Y7NY72-F1
#
_cell.length_a   1.000
_cell.length_b   1.000
_cell.length_c   1.000
_cell.angle_alpha   90.00
_cell.angle_beta   90.00
_cell.angle_gamma   90.00
#
_symmetry.space_group_name_H-M   'P 1'
#
loop_
_entity.id
_entity.type
_entity.pdbx_description
1 polymer ?
#
loop_
_entity_poly.entity_id
_entity_poly.type
_entity_poly.pdbx_seq_one_letter_code
_entity_poly.pdbx_strand_id
1 'polypeptide(L)' 'DASKMFGKNVINFVKLMITKEGELNLNFEDDLIKGTCITHNKEIINERVKAIL' A
#
# COMPACT_ATOMS: atom_id res chain seq x y z
N ASP A 1 16.70 -12.84 -12.87
CA ASP A 1 15.95 -11.60 -13.12
C ASP A 1 14.73 -11.30 -12.23
N ALA A 2 14.40 -12.11 -11.22
CA ALA A 2 13.23 -11.85 -10.35
C ALA A 2 13.33 -10.53 -9.54
N SER A 3 14.53 -10.17 -9.07
CA SER A 3 14.77 -8.94 -8.31
C SER A 3 14.46 -7.67 -9.11
N LYS A 4 14.74 -7.65 -10.42
CA LYS A 4 14.42 -6.51 -11.29
C LYS A 4 12.91 -6.33 -11.44
N MET A 5 12.18 -7.42 -11.67
CA MET A 5 10.72 -7.38 -11.79
C MET A 5 10.08 -6.92 -10.48
N PHE A 6 10.53 -7.47 -9.35
CA PHE A 6 10.04 -7.06 -8.04
C PHE A 6 10.30 -5.58 -7.76
N GLY A 7 11.52 -5.11 -8.02
CA GLY A 7 11.87 -3.69 -7.85
C GLY A 7 10.96 -2.77 -8.68
N LYS A 8 10.65 -3.14 -9.93
CA LYS A 8 9.70 -2.40 -10.77
C LYS A 8 8.31 -2.34 -10.15
N ASN A 9 7.82 -3.46 -9.60
CA ASN A 9 6.51 -3.52 -8.95
C ASN A 9 6.46 -2.64 -7.69
N VAL A 10 7.50 -2.67 -6.86
CA VAL A 10 7.61 -1.82 -5.66
C VAL A 10 7.61 -0.33 -6.04
N ILE A 11 8.41 0.06 -7.04
CA ILE A 11 8.47 1.47 -7.50
C ILE A 11 7.11 1.93 -8.03
N ASN A 12 6.44 1.09 -8.82
CA ASN A 12 5.12 1.42 -9.34
C ASN A 12 4.08 1.58 -8.23
N PHE A 13 4.12 0.72 -7.21
CA PHE A 13 3.24 0.83 -6.05
C PHE A 13 3.52 2.09 -5.22
N VAL A 14 4.80 2.41 -4.97
CA VAL A 14 5.18 3.64 -4.25
C VAL A 14 4.72 4.90 -4.98
N LYS A 15 4.77 4.92 -6.31
CA LYS A 15 4.26 6.06 -7.10
C LYS A 15 2.77 6.34 -6.91
N LEU A 16 1.96 5.35 -6.52
CA LEU A 16 0.55 5.58 -6.19
C LEU A 16 0.37 6.35 -4.87
N MET A 17 1.37 6.27 -3.98
CA MET A 17 1.33 6.87 -2.64
C MET A 17 2.05 8.23 -2.57
N ILE A 18 2.68 8.69 -3.65
CA ILE A 18 3.46 9.93 -3.67
C ILE A 18 2.77 10.95 -4.58
N THR A 19 2.51 12.14 -4.06
CA THR A 19 1.95 13.25 -4.83
C THR A 19 2.97 13.80 -5.82
N LYS A 20 2.54 14.70 -6.72
CA LYS A 20 3.46 15.33 -7.69
C LYS A 20 4.50 16.21 -7.00
N GLU A 21 4.16 16.71 -5.82
CA GLU A 21 4.97 17.56 -4.95
C GLU A 21 5.95 16.73 -4.09
N GLY A 22 5.86 15.39 -4.15
CA GLY A 22 6.73 14.49 -3.40
C GLY A 22 6.25 14.16 -2.00
N GLU A 23 5.01 14.54 -1.64
CA GLU A 23 4.42 14.24 -0.34
C GLU A 23 3.81 12.85 -0.30
N LEU A 24 3.78 12.24 0.89
CA LEU A 24 3.12 10.96 1.10
C LEU A 24 1.61 11.16 1.22
N ASN A 25 0.86 10.54 0.31
CA ASN A 25 -0.60 10.49 0.32
C ASN A 25 -1.09 9.04 0.37
N LEU A 26 -1.49 8.57 1.55
CA LEU A 26 -2.09 7.26 1.73
C LEU A 26 -3.60 7.33 1.48
N ASN A 27 -4.00 7.23 0.20
CA ASN A 27 -5.41 7.23 -0.19
C ASN A 27 -6.05 5.85 0.09
N PHE A 28 -6.74 5.69 1.22
CA PHE A 28 -7.42 4.43 1.57
C PHE A 28 -8.72 4.17 0.79
N GLU A 29 -9.12 5.07 -0.12
CA GLU A 29 -10.16 4.80 -1.13
C GLU A 29 -9.60 4.05 -2.35
N ASP A 30 -8.27 3.98 -2.49
CA ASP A 30 -7.62 3.16 -3.52
C ASP A 30 -7.58 1.69 -3.07
N ASP A 31 -8.15 0.80 -3.88
CA ASP A 31 -8.25 -0.63 -3.58
C ASP A 31 -6.89 -1.32 -3.35
N LEU A 32 -5.83 -0.88 -4.04
CA LEU A 32 -4.49 -1.45 -3.85
C LEU A 32 -3.91 -1.01 -2.52
N ILE A 33 -4.06 0.26 -2.15
CA ILE A 33 -3.60 0.78 -0.86
C ILE A 33 -4.39 0.12 0.29
N LYS A 34 -5.72 0.12 0.21
CA LYS A 34 -6.61 -0.51 1.21
C LYS A 34 -6.36 -2.01 1.34
N GLY A 35 -6.21 -2.72 0.22
CA GLY A 35 -5.97 -4.15 0.20
C GLY A 35 -4.60 -4.57 0.72
N THR A 36 -3.59 -3.70 0.58
CA THR A 36 -2.20 -4.00 0.95
C THR A 36 -1.86 -3.56 2.38
N CYS A 37 -2.47 -2.50 2.90
CA CYS A 37 -2.16 -1.99 4.24
C CYS A 37 -2.83 -2.85 5.32
N ILE A 38 -2.02 -3.48 6.19
CA ILE A 38 -2.52 -4.33 7.28
C ILE A 38 -2.95 -3.49 8.49
N THR A 39 -2.07 -2.57 8.91
CA THR A 39 -2.26 -1.75 10.12
C THR A 39 -1.95 -0.29 9.84
N HIS A 40 -2.74 0.62 10.42
CA HIS A 40 -2.48 2.05 10.42
C HIS A 40 -3.03 2.66 11.72
N ASN A 41 -2.37 3.67 12.29
CA ASN A 41 -2.79 4.32 13.53
C ASN A 41 -3.06 3.36 14.70
N LYS A 42 -2.22 2.33 14.86
CA LYS A 42 -2.35 1.28 15.88
C LYS A 42 -3.62 0.42 15.77
N GLU A 43 -4.32 0.48 14.64
CA GLU A 43 -5.47 -0.35 14.35
C GLU A 43 -5.16 -1.27 13.17
N ILE A 44 -5.68 -2.50 13.24
CA ILE A 44 -5.78 -3.33 12.04
C ILE A 44 -6.83 -2.64 11.17
N ILE A 45 -6.55 -2.43 9.89
CA ILE A 45 -7.52 -1.84 8.94
C ILE A 45 -7.88 -2.80 7.80
N ASN A 46 -7.06 -3.83 7.57
CA ASN A 46 -7.32 -4.83 6.55
C ASN A 46 -8.46 -5.78 6.97
N GLU A 47 -9.54 -5.77 6.19
CA GLU A 47 -10.75 -6.55 6.46
C GLU A 47 -10.50 -8.06 6.51
N ARG A 48 -9.60 -8.59 5.65
CA ARG A 48 -9.29 -10.03 5.62
C ARG A 48 -8.53 -10.47 6.87
N VAL A 49 -7.59 -9.65 7.32
CA VAL A 49 -6.84 -9.90 8.55
C VAL A 49 -7.74 -9.76 9.78
N LYS A 50 -8.64 -8.77 9.80
CA LYS A 50 -9.65 -8.64 10.87
C LYS A 50 -10.57 -9.86 10.96
N ALA A 51 -10.93 -10.46 9.83
CA ALA A 51 -11.89 -11.58 9.81
C ALA A 51 -11.33 -12.89 10.38
N ILE A 52 -10.01 -13.00 10.59
CA ILE A 52 -9.34 -14.23 11.06
C ILE A 52 -8.70 -14.09 12.45
N LEU A 53 -8.78 -12.92 13.08
CA LEU A 53 -8.26 -12.61 14.42
C LEU A 53 -9.41 -12.37 15.39
#